data_AF-A0A4S8QA57-F1
#
_entry.id   AF-A0A4S8QA57-F1
#
_cell.length_a   1.000
_cell.length_b   1.000
_cell.length_c   1.000
_cell.angle_alpha   90.00
_cell.angle_beta   90.00
_cell.angle_gamma   90.00
#
_symmetry.space_group_name_H-M   'P 1'
#
loop_
_entity.id
_entity.type
_entity.pdbx_description
1 polymer ?
#
loop_
_entity_poly.entity_id
_entity_poly.type
_entity_poly.pdbx_seq_one_letter_code
_entity_poly.pdbx_strand_id
1 'polypeptide(L)'
;MVISYWDDEMAVFLSQLESLPSRLRLRVCVESIAWTIRTLESPIQDPNVASFVSDGLARAESAVNQGLDFTPGLAEFRPRFNDLFEEAVDPGTFQFINAGLFCFANAGSELPFTAAVNILSDSYEGALYRATSASITTEVERATPRAREVIEYQQGQITDALGNAQGLRTIDATP
;
A
#
# COMPACT_ATOMS: atom_id res chain seq x y z
N MET A 1 2.74 9.14 -22.17
CA MET A 1 2.40 8.84 -20.77
C MET A 1 3.45 9.56 -19.95
N VAL A 2 3.04 10.50 -19.09
CA VAL A 2 4.00 11.10 -18.15
C VAL A 2 4.24 10.04 -17.09
N ILE A 3 5.49 9.64 -16.91
CA ILE A 3 5.90 8.68 -15.89
C ILE A 3 6.06 9.48 -14.59
N SER A 4 5.41 9.05 -13.51
CA SER A 4 5.54 9.73 -12.21
C SER A 4 6.92 9.49 -11.61
N TYR A 5 7.30 10.30 -10.62
CA TYR A 5 8.57 10.06 -9.92
C TYR A 5 8.59 8.69 -9.23
N TRP A 6 7.44 8.26 -8.68
CA TRP A 6 7.28 6.95 -8.08
C TRP A 6 7.46 5.81 -9.09
N ASP A 7 6.85 5.92 -10.27
CA ASP A 7 6.99 4.90 -11.32
C ASP A 7 8.45 4.71 -11.74
N ASP A 8 9.19 5.81 -11.92
CA ASP A 8 10.61 5.80 -12.28
C ASP A 8 11.45 5.09 -11.22
N GLU A 9 11.28 5.44 -9.94
CA GLU A 9 12.08 4.89 -8.83
C GLU A 9 11.67 3.46 -8.45
N MET A 10 10.41 3.08 -8.66
CA MET A 10 9.90 1.78 -8.26
C MET A 10 10.03 0.72 -9.36
N ALA A 11 10.31 1.08 -10.62
CA ALA A 11 10.30 0.15 -11.75
C ALA A 11 11.02 -1.19 -11.49
N VAL A 12 12.25 -1.17 -10.99
CA VAL A 12 13.02 -2.39 -10.66
C VAL A 12 12.40 -3.16 -9.50
N PHE A 13 11.92 -2.45 -8.48
CA PHE A 13 11.31 -3.03 -7.30
C PHE A 13 9.93 -3.62 -7.59
N LEU A 14 9.19 -3.11 -8.58
CA LEU A 14 7.92 -3.68 -9.00
C LEU A 14 8.11 -5.05 -9.67
N SER A 15 9.14 -5.24 -10.49
CA SER A 15 9.48 -6.57 -11.01
C SER A 15 9.87 -7.55 -9.90
N GLN A 16 10.56 -7.06 -8.87
CA GLN A 16 10.89 -7.86 -7.69
C GLN A 16 9.64 -8.22 -6.88
N LEU A 17 8.76 -7.25 -6.64
CA LEU A 17 7.48 -7.43 -5.97
C LEU A 17 6.65 -8.49 -6.70
N GLU A 18 6.55 -8.44 -8.02
CA GLU A 18 5.82 -9.44 -8.83
C GLU A 18 6.31 -10.87 -8.58
N SER A 19 7.62 -11.05 -8.41
CA SER A 19 8.24 -12.36 -8.17
C SER A 19 7.99 -12.94 -6.77
N LEU A 20 7.50 -12.13 -5.83
CA LEU A 20 7.25 -12.56 -4.46
C LEU A 20 5.97 -13.43 -4.38
N PRO A 21 5.97 -14.47 -3.53
CA PRO A 21 4.75 -15.17 -3.15
C PRO A 21 3.66 -14.20 -2.65
N SER A 22 2.39 -14.48 -2.94
CA SER A 22 1.27 -13.59 -2.59
C SER A 22 1.27 -13.15 -1.12
N ARG A 23 1.53 -14.06 -0.17
CA ARG A 23 1.65 -13.74 1.27
C ARG A 23 2.70 -12.66 1.58
N LEU A 24 3.83 -12.65 0.86
CA LEU A 24 4.90 -11.68 1.08
C LEU A 24 4.55 -10.35 0.40
N ARG A 25 3.92 -10.39 -0.79
CA ARG A 25 3.38 -9.18 -1.42
C ARG A 25 2.35 -8.49 -0.53
N LEU A 26 1.40 -9.25 0.03
CA LEU A 26 0.42 -8.72 0.96
C LEU A 26 1.09 -8.08 2.17
N ARG A 27 2.08 -8.74 2.77
CA ARG A 27 2.87 -8.17 3.87
C ARG A 27 3.51 -6.83 3.49
N VAL A 28 4.21 -6.77 2.35
CA VAL A 28 4.84 -5.53 1.86
C VAL A 28 3.81 -4.42 1.72
N CYS A 29 2.67 -4.68 1.09
CA CYS A 29 1.60 -3.70 0.91
C CYS A 29 1.05 -3.19 2.24
N VAL A 30 0.73 -4.11 3.15
CA VAL A 30 0.13 -3.80 4.47
C VAL A 30 1.11 -3.03 5.35
N GLU A 31 2.38 -3.43 5.41
CA GLU A 31 3.39 -2.74 6.20
C GLU A 31 3.69 -1.35 5.62
N SER A 32 3.69 -1.21 4.29
CA SER A 32 3.89 0.08 3.62
C SER A 32 2.75 1.06 3.90
N ILE A 33 1.49 0.65 3.70
CA ILE A 33 0.34 1.51 3.95
C ILE A 33 0.23 1.84 5.46
N ALA A 34 0.49 0.87 6.34
CA ALA A 34 0.47 1.08 7.79
C ALA A 34 1.48 2.14 8.23
N TRP A 35 2.72 2.00 7.78
CA TRP A 35 3.78 2.96 8.09
C TRP A 35 3.44 4.33 7.54
N THR A 36 3.00 4.41 6.28
CA THR A 36 2.66 5.68 5.64
C THR A 36 1.60 6.44 6.42
N ILE A 37 0.51 5.77 6.84
CA ILE A 37 -0.59 6.38 7.61
C ILE A 37 -0.11 6.79 9.01
N ARG A 38 0.62 5.91 9.71
CA ARG A 38 1.11 6.18 11.09
C ARG A 38 2.12 7.32 11.15
N THR A 39 2.78 7.63 10.05
CA THR A 39 3.82 8.66 9.95
C THR A 39 3.37 9.90 9.18
N LEU A 40 2.07 10.07 8.93
CA LEU A 40 1.53 11.32 8.40
C LEU A 40 1.77 12.47 9.40
N GLU A 41 2.21 13.63 8.90
CA GLU A 41 2.35 14.84 9.72
C GLU A 41 1.00 15.29 10.30
N SER A 42 -0.07 15.15 9.52
CA SER A 42 -1.44 15.45 9.93
C SER A 42 -2.34 14.23 9.72
N PRO A 43 -3.04 13.74 10.76
CA PRO A 43 -3.90 12.58 10.64
C PRO A 43 -5.09 12.86 9.71
N ILE A 44 -5.73 11.79 9.22
CA ILE A 44 -6.99 11.87 8.48
C ILE A 44 -8.04 12.48 9.43
N GLN A 45 -8.64 13.61 9.01
CA GLN A 45 -9.54 14.38 9.88
C GLN A 45 -10.97 13.86 9.84
N ASP A 46 -11.43 13.40 8.67
CA ASP A 46 -12.73 12.78 8.54
C ASP A 46 -12.80 11.49 9.38
N PRO A 47 -13.68 11.43 10.40
CA PRO A 47 -13.75 10.29 11.31
C PRO A 47 -14.26 9.02 10.63
N ASN A 48 -15.12 9.13 9.61
CA ASN A 48 -15.61 7.98 8.88
C ASN A 48 -14.52 7.38 8.01
N VAL A 49 -13.72 8.22 7.35
CA VAL A 49 -12.58 7.74 6.57
C VAL A 49 -11.49 7.19 7.48
N ALA A 50 -11.14 7.89 8.56
CA ALA A 50 -10.14 7.41 9.51
C ALA A 50 -10.54 6.04 10.09
N SER A 51 -11.81 5.87 10.46
CA SER A 51 -12.37 4.60 10.92
C SER A 51 -12.30 3.50 9.86
N PHE A 52 -12.72 3.80 8.63
CA PHE A 52 -12.64 2.87 7.50
C PHE A 52 -11.20 2.40 7.25
N VAL A 53 -10.27 3.33 7.08
CA VAL A 53 -8.86 3.02 6.83
C VAL A 53 -8.26 2.22 7.98
N SER A 54 -8.53 2.60 9.23
CA SER A 54 -8.05 1.89 10.42
C SER A 54 -8.60 0.46 10.50
N ASP A 55 -9.90 0.26 10.28
CA ASP A 55 -10.52 -1.07 10.30
C ASP A 55 -9.98 -1.98 9.20
N GLY A 56 -9.81 -1.43 8.00
CA GLY A 56 -9.26 -2.15 6.85
C GLY A 56 -7.83 -2.59 7.12
N LEU A 57 -7.02 -1.67 7.65
CA LEU A 57 -5.63 -1.95 8.00
C LEU A 57 -5.53 -3.02 9.09
N ALA A 58 -6.30 -2.90 10.17
CA ALA A 58 -6.29 -3.87 11.27
C ALA A 58 -6.65 -5.29 10.78
N ARG A 59 -7.61 -5.40 9.85
CA ARG A 59 -7.98 -6.69 9.23
C ARG A 59 -6.84 -7.23 8.36
N ALA A 60 -6.21 -6.38 7.55
CA ALA A 60 -5.10 -6.78 6.69
C ALA A 60 -3.85 -7.18 7.51
N GLU A 61 -3.52 -6.44 8.57
CA GLU A 61 -2.46 -6.79 9.53
C GLU A 61 -2.75 -8.13 10.21
N SER A 62 -4.00 -8.37 10.62
CA SER A 62 -4.41 -9.67 11.17
C SER A 62 -4.22 -10.81 10.17
N ALA A 63 -4.57 -10.61 8.89
CA ALA A 63 -4.36 -11.60 7.84
C ALA A 63 -2.86 -11.90 7.62
N VAL A 64 -2.02 -10.87 7.57
CA VAL A 64 -0.56 -11.00 7.48
C VAL A 64 0.02 -11.76 8.67
N ASN A 65 -0.44 -11.47 9.88
CA ASN A 65 0.00 -12.14 11.11
C ASN A 65 -0.40 -13.63 11.15
N GLN A 66 -1.52 -13.98 10.52
CA GLN A 66 -1.97 -15.36 10.35
C GLN A 66 -1.26 -16.07 9.17
N GLY A 67 -0.41 -15.37 8.42
CA GLY A 67 0.30 -15.91 7.27
C GLY A 67 -0.58 -16.13 6.04
N LEU A 68 -1.75 -15.47 5.99
CA LEU A 68 -2.64 -15.52 4.83
C LEU A 68 -2.03 -14.76 3.64
N ASP A 69 -2.46 -15.14 2.45
CA ASP A 69 -2.10 -14.51 1.18
C ASP A 69 -3.22 -13.62 0.60
N PHE A 70 -4.28 -13.41 1.38
CA PHE A 70 -5.41 -12.53 1.10
C PHE A 70 -6.00 -11.95 2.39
N THR A 71 -6.78 -10.86 2.27
CA THR A 71 -7.54 -10.30 3.40
C THR A 71 -9.02 -10.70 3.31
N PRO A 72 -9.58 -11.43 4.29
CA PRO A 72 -11.00 -11.80 4.28
C PRO A 72 -11.91 -10.60 4.58
N GLY A 73 -13.17 -10.66 4.12
CA GLY A 73 -14.22 -9.71 4.53
C GLY A 73 -14.61 -8.64 3.52
N LEU A 74 -14.26 -8.80 2.23
CA LEU A 74 -14.63 -7.83 1.18
C LEU A 74 -16.14 -7.52 1.14
N ALA A 75 -17.00 -8.52 1.36
CA ALA A 75 -18.46 -8.33 1.30
C ALA A 75 -18.98 -7.34 2.36
N GLU A 76 -18.34 -7.28 3.52
CA GLU A 76 -18.67 -6.31 4.59
C GLU A 76 -18.05 -4.95 4.33
N PHE A 77 -16.87 -4.94 3.68
CA PHE A 77 -16.05 -3.74 3.54
C PHE A 77 -16.44 -2.90 2.32
N ARG A 78 -16.86 -3.54 1.23
CA ARG A 78 -17.23 -2.88 -0.03
C ARG A 78 -18.40 -1.88 0.09
N PRO A 79 -19.49 -2.16 0.85
CA PRO A 79 -20.55 -1.17 1.05
C PRO A 79 -20.05 0.11 1.71
N ARG A 80 -19.20 0.01 2.75
CA ARG A 80 -18.62 1.18 3.42
C ARG A 80 -17.74 2.01 2.48
N PHE A 81 -17.01 1.36 1.59
CA PHE A 81 -16.24 2.07 0.55
C PHE A 81 -17.17 2.89 -0.37
N ASN A 82 -18.27 2.28 -0.83
CA ASN A 82 -19.23 2.95 -1.72
C ASN A 82 -19.85 4.21 -1.07
N ASP A 83 -20.06 4.19 0.24
CA ASP A 83 -20.60 5.35 0.95
C ASP A 83 -19.56 6.47 1.10
N LEU A 84 -18.27 6.14 1.18
CA LEU A 84 -17.19 7.10 1.50
C LEU A 84 -16.51 7.70 0.27
N PHE A 85 -16.41 6.97 -0.83
CA PHE A 85 -15.62 7.44 -1.98
C PHE A 85 -16.19 8.72 -2.61
N GLU A 86 -17.50 8.96 -2.49
CA GLU A 86 -18.16 10.17 -2.99
C GLU A 86 -17.99 11.38 -2.05
N GLU A 87 -17.64 11.14 -0.78
CA GLU A 87 -17.58 12.16 0.28
C GLU A 87 -16.13 12.58 0.62
N ALA A 88 -15.12 11.91 0.08
CA ALA A 88 -13.71 12.18 0.37
C ALA A 88 -13.24 13.52 -0.22
N VAL A 89 -13.25 14.58 0.59
CA VAL A 89 -12.85 15.95 0.19
C VAL A 89 -11.41 16.33 0.59
N ASP A 90 -10.86 15.66 1.60
CA ASP A 90 -9.53 15.98 2.12
C ASP A 90 -8.41 15.47 1.19
N PRO A 91 -7.34 16.24 0.96
CA PRO A 91 -6.21 15.80 0.12
C PRO A 91 -5.66 14.43 0.53
N GLY A 92 -5.45 13.55 -0.46
CA GLY A 92 -4.90 12.20 -0.29
C GLY A 92 -5.84 11.16 0.33
N THR A 93 -7.04 11.57 0.76
CA THR A 93 -7.94 10.71 1.53
C THR A 93 -8.60 9.65 0.65
N PHE A 94 -8.94 10.01 -0.59
CA PHE A 94 -9.42 9.06 -1.60
C PHE A 94 -8.41 7.94 -1.85
N GLN A 95 -7.12 8.27 -1.94
CA GLN A 95 -6.06 7.29 -2.14
C GLN A 95 -5.96 6.32 -0.96
N PHE A 96 -6.02 6.80 0.29
CA PHE A 96 -6.02 5.90 1.45
C PHE A 96 -7.26 5.01 1.53
N ILE A 97 -8.42 5.50 1.09
CA ILE A 97 -9.64 4.69 0.96
C ILE A 97 -9.44 3.58 -0.09
N ASN A 98 -8.89 3.92 -1.27
CA ASN A 98 -8.59 2.93 -2.32
C ASN A 98 -7.58 1.90 -1.87
N ALA A 99 -6.44 2.33 -1.32
CA ALA A 99 -5.42 1.43 -0.80
C ALA A 99 -5.98 0.48 0.26
N GLY A 100 -6.83 1.00 1.16
CA GLY A 100 -7.56 0.20 2.15
C GLY A 100 -8.50 -0.82 1.52
N LEU A 101 -9.24 -0.47 0.47
CA LEU A 101 -10.09 -1.41 -0.27
C LEU A 101 -9.26 -2.47 -1.03
N PHE A 102 -8.17 -2.07 -1.67
CA PHE A 102 -7.34 -2.96 -2.48
C PHE A 102 -6.64 -4.04 -1.64
N CYS A 103 -6.47 -3.85 -0.33
CA CYS A 103 -6.08 -4.95 0.58
C CYS A 103 -7.05 -6.15 0.51
N PHE A 104 -8.27 -5.96 0.03
CA PHE A 104 -9.32 -6.97 -0.15
C PHE A 104 -9.59 -7.30 -1.64
N ALA A 105 -8.72 -6.90 -2.58
CA ALA A 105 -8.97 -6.87 -4.03
C ALA A 105 -9.35 -8.20 -4.69
N ASN A 106 -9.32 -9.32 -3.97
CA ASN A 106 -9.67 -10.63 -4.51
C ASN A 106 -10.33 -11.48 -3.42
N ALA A 107 -11.66 -11.58 -3.47
CA ALA A 107 -12.52 -12.09 -2.40
C ALA A 107 -12.23 -13.55 -2.01
N GLY A 108 -11.21 -13.77 -1.16
CA GLY A 108 -10.78 -15.10 -0.75
C GLY A 108 -9.74 -15.75 -1.66
N SER A 109 -9.07 -14.97 -2.50
CA SER A 109 -7.98 -15.45 -3.36
C SER A 109 -6.74 -14.57 -3.21
N GLU A 110 -5.60 -15.12 -3.62
CA GLU A 110 -4.30 -14.43 -3.61
C GLU A 110 -4.39 -12.99 -4.14
N LEU A 111 -3.68 -12.08 -3.46
CA LEU A 111 -3.52 -10.70 -3.86
C LEU A 111 -2.86 -10.61 -5.25
N PRO A 112 -3.57 -10.11 -6.28
CA PRO A 112 -2.99 -9.93 -7.60
C PRO A 112 -1.84 -8.92 -7.57
N PHE A 113 -0.87 -9.07 -8.48
CA PHE A 113 0.24 -8.14 -8.57
C PHE A 113 -0.23 -6.71 -8.86
N THR A 114 -1.20 -6.54 -9.75
CA THR A 114 -1.79 -5.24 -10.07
C THR A 114 -2.44 -4.58 -8.86
N ALA A 115 -3.09 -5.35 -7.97
CA ALA A 115 -3.63 -4.81 -6.72
C ALA A 115 -2.50 -4.37 -5.77
N ALA A 116 -1.42 -5.14 -5.68
CA ALA A 116 -0.26 -4.76 -4.88
C ALA A 116 0.38 -3.44 -5.37
N VAL A 117 0.53 -3.27 -6.69
CA VAL A 117 0.99 -2.01 -7.31
C VAL A 117 0.07 -0.85 -6.94
N ASN A 118 -1.25 -1.04 -7.07
CA ASN A 118 -2.21 0.01 -6.75
C ASN A 118 -2.15 0.42 -5.26
N ILE A 119 -2.03 -0.54 -4.33
CA ILE A 119 -1.90 -0.22 -2.90
C ILE A 119 -0.66 0.65 -2.63
N LEU A 120 0.48 0.29 -3.21
CA LEU A 120 1.72 1.04 -3.02
C LEU A 120 1.64 2.43 -3.65
N SER A 121 1.13 2.52 -4.89
CA SER A 121 0.94 3.79 -5.60
C SER A 121 -0.03 4.71 -4.87
N ASP A 122 -1.20 4.20 -4.46
CA ASP A 122 -2.18 4.98 -3.70
C ASP A 122 -1.60 5.42 -2.35
N SER A 123 -0.83 4.58 -1.66
CA SER A 123 -0.20 5.01 -0.40
C SER A 123 0.82 6.15 -0.62
N TYR A 124 1.57 6.11 -1.72
CA TYR A 124 2.48 7.18 -2.13
C TYR A 124 1.74 8.46 -2.47
N GLU A 125 0.74 8.39 -3.36
CA GLU A 125 -0.04 9.54 -3.78
C GLU A 125 -0.79 10.17 -2.59
N GLY A 126 -1.37 9.36 -1.71
CA GLY A 126 -2.05 9.83 -0.50
C GLY A 126 -1.13 10.62 0.42
N ALA A 127 0.13 10.20 0.57
CA ALA A 127 1.13 10.95 1.33
C ALA A 127 1.60 12.22 0.60
N LEU A 128 1.81 12.13 -0.71
CA LEU A 128 2.24 13.24 -1.56
C LEU A 128 1.23 14.39 -1.57
N TYR A 129 -0.05 14.10 -1.82
CA TYR A 129 -1.12 15.11 -1.86
C TYR A 129 -1.29 15.85 -0.53
N ARG A 130 -0.85 15.25 0.58
CA ARG A 130 -0.88 15.88 1.90
C ARG A 130 0.39 16.68 2.20
N ALA A 131 1.51 16.34 1.56
CA ALA A 131 2.80 16.98 1.78
C ALA A 131 3.02 18.23 0.91
N THR A 132 2.20 18.45 -0.11
CA THR A 132 2.32 19.63 -0.98
C THR A 132 0.97 20.14 -1.44
N SER A 133 0.86 21.47 -1.56
CA SER A 133 -0.28 22.15 -2.19
C SER A 133 0.02 22.60 -3.64
N ALA A 134 1.23 22.33 -4.13
CA ALA A 134 1.62 22.67 -5.49
C ALA A 134 0.96 21.69 -6.50
N SER A 135 0.85 22.13 -7.75
CA SER A 135 0.48 21.23 -8.84
C SER A 135 1.52 20.10 -8.93
N ILE A 136 1.04 18.84 -8.95
CA ILE A 136 1.92 17.68 -8.98
C ILE A 136 2.56 17.54 -10.36
N THR A 137 3.88 17.65 -10.39
CA THR A 137 4.76 17.31 -11.51
C THR A 137 5.88 16.41 -10.99
N THR A 138 6.55 15.68 -11.88
CA THR A 138 7.68 14.82 -11.51
C THR A 138 8.78 15.58 -10.75
N GLU A 139 9.03 16.86 -11.08
CA GLU A 139 9.99 17.70 -10.37
C GLU A 139 9.52 18.05 -8.94
N VAL A 140 8.23 18.35 -8.77
CA VAL A 140 7.64 18.64 -7.44
C VAL A 140 7.66 17.39 -6.58
N GLU A 141 7.29 16.24 -7.14
CA GLU A 141 7.37 14.94 -6.46
C GLU A 141 8.79 14.68 -5.97
N ARG A 142 9.78 14.78 -6.86
CA ARG A 142 11.20 14.54 -6.53
C ARG A 142 11.73 15.51 -5.48
N ALA A 143 11.25 16.75 -5.48
CA ALA A 143 11.63 17.76 -4.51
C ALA A 143 10.94 17.58 -3.14
N THR A 144 9.82 16.87 -3.08
CA THR A 144 9.03 16.66 -1.86
C THR A 144 9.72 15.63 -0.95
N PRO A 145 10.19 15.99 0.27
CA PRO A 145 10.86 15.03 1.16
C PRO A 145 10.00 13.81 1.47
N ARG A 146 8.71 14.03 1.74
CA ARG A 146 7.77 12.95 2.05
C ARG A 146 7.63 11.91 0.94
N ALA A 147 7.67 12.35 -0.32
CA ALA A 147 7.61 11.45 -1.47
C ALA A 147 8.79 10.47 -1.49
N ARG A 148 10.00 10.98 -1.21
CA ARG A 148 11.23 10.17 -1.12
C ARG A 148 11.17 9.18 0.04
N GLU A 149 10.75 9.63 1.22
CA GLU A 149 10.63 8.77 2.40
C GLU A 149 9.70 7.57 2.15
N VAL A 150 8.56 7.79 1.49
CA VAL A 150 7.61 6.71 1.17
C VAL A 150 8.22 5.72 0.18
N ILE A 151 8.88 6.22 -0.88
CA ILE A 151 9.57 5.36 -1.86
C ILE A 151 10.66 4.54 -1.17
N GLU A 152 11.54 5.18 -0.39
CA GLU A 152 12.63 4.50 0.33
C GLU A 152 12.09 3.42 1.27
N TYR A 153 11.00 3.69 1.98
CA TYR A 153 10.35 2.70 2.84
C TYR A 153 9.82 1.51 2.03
N GLN A 154 9.07 1.77 0.97
CA GLN A 154 8.52 0.71 0.12
C GLN A 154 9.61 -0.16 -0.52
N GLN A 155 10.69 0.46 -1.01
CA GLN A 155 11.85 -0.24 -1.55
C GLN A 155 12.52 -1.13 -0.50
N GLY A 156 12.68 -0.62 0.73
CA GLY A 156 13.19 -1.38 1.87
C GLY A 156 12.33 -2.62 2.17
N GLN A 157 11.01 -2.43 2.25
CA GLN A 157 10.06 -3.53 2.48
C GLN A 157 10.13 -4.63 1.41
N ILE A 158 10.25 -4.25 0.14
CA ILE A 158 10.41 -5.21 -0.98
C ILE A 158 11.74 -5.96 -0.86
N THR A 159 12.82 -5.25 -0.55
CA THR A 159 14.16 -5.83 -0.39
C THR A 159 14.20 -6.84 0.75
N ASP A 160 13.62 -6.50 1.91
CA ASP A 160 13.55 -7.38 3.06
C ASP A 160 12.69 -8.62 2.78
N ALA A 161 11.56 -8.44 2.08
CA ALA A 161 10.71 -9.55 1.67
C ALA A 161 11.42 -10.52 0.71
N LEU A 162 12.26 -10.02 -0.21
CA LEU A 162 13.10 -10.86 -1.06
C LEU A 162 14.12 -11.66 -0.25
N GLY A 163 14.81 -11.02 0.70
CA GLY A 163 15.75 -11.70 1.59
C GLY A 163 15.08 -12.84 2.37
N ASN A 164 13.88 -12.58 2.89
CA ASN A 164 13.06 -13.58 3.58
C ASN A 164 12.65 -14.74 2.65
N ALA A 165 12.26 -14.44 1.40
CA ALA A 165 11.90 -15.46 0.42
C ALA A 165 13.08 -16.38 0.03
N GLN A 166 14.29 -15.81 -0.04
CA GLN A 166 15.51 -16.57 -0.34
C GLN A 166 15.95 -17.44 0.83
N GLY A 167 15.86 -16.93 2.06
CA GLY A 167 16.15 -17.71 3.28
C GLY A 167 15.23 -18.92 3.48
N LEU A 168 13.96 -18.81 3.07
CA LEU A 168 13.01 -19.94 3.08
C LEU A 168 13.43 -21.05 2.10
N ARG A 169 13.99 -20.71 0.94
CA ARG A 169 14.43 -21.70 -0.07
C ARG A 169 15.65 -22.51 0.38
N THR A 170 16.49 -21.97 1.26
CA THR A 170 17.68 -22.67 1.78
C THR A 170 17.36 -23.73 2.84
N ILE A 171 16.22 -23.64 3.53
CA ILE A 171 15.84 -24.61 4.58
C ILE A 171 15.25 -25.88 3.96
N ASP A 172 14.51 -25.75 2.85
CA ASP A 172 13.90 -26.87 2.12
C ASP A 172 14.88 -27.66 1.23
N ALA A 173 16.16 -27.29 1.22
CA ALA A 173 17.21 -27.90 0.39
C ALA A 173 18.13 -28.89 1.14
N THR A 174 17.72 -29.37 2.32
CA THR A 174 18.46 -30.41 3.04
C THR A 174 17.86 -31.79 2.74
N PRO A 175 18.59 -32.71 2.07
CA PRO A 175 18.11 -34.05 1.74
C PRO A 175 17.93 -34.97 2.95
#